data_AF-A0A674HNK9-F1
#
_entry.id   AF-A0A674HNK9-F1
#
_cell.length_a   1.000
_cell.length_b   1.000
_cell.length_c   1.000
_cell.angle_alpha   90.00
_cell.angle_beta   90.00
_cell.angle_gamma   90.00
#
_symmetry.space_group_name_H-M   'P 1'
#
loop_
_entity.id
_entity.type
_entity.pdbx_description
1 polymer ?
#
loop_
_entity_poly.entity_id
_entity_poly.type
_entity_poly.pdbx_seq_one_letter_code
_entity_poly.pdbx_strand_id
1 'polypeptide(L)'
;IGYKPEEYKLGRTKIFIRFPKTLFATEDAFEYRKHLLISRLQAKYKGFLGKRAYQKKRKAAIKLEACWRGALARRAAKKRTWAVQTIRKFINGFINRKKPLCPENRDFVRLSQYHYLMKLRDHLPKNVLDKSWLQPPSILEETSEMLQKICMRNLVRKYCRGLTAERKVQLQQKVVTSAVFSGKKEGYLESLSQPFLETRLKENDLNPKVLQLIRGEIIKYVTPVIKYDRNGFKARERLLVLTQSSAYVVEMAKIKQKIEYSTLKGISTSNLSDGIVVIHVPEDNKQKGDVILQCEHIFETVTKLCILANKQSLVKVVKGSLRFRVGSGKEGTMVFTVGPEPQVFKDKTGQLTVVSTPRKS
;
A
#
# COMPACT_ATOMS: atom_id res chain seq x y z
N ILE A 1 -77.10 -5.74 72.31
CA ILE A 1 -77.90 -6.89 71.82
C ILE A 1 -79.40 -6.57 71.78
N GLY A 2 -79.84 -5.38 72.25
CA GLY A 2 -81.15 -4.82 71.85
C GLY A 2 -82.38 -5.55 72.41
N TYR A 3 -82.26 -6.15 73.60
CA TYR A 3 -83.34 -6.92 74.22
C TYR A 3 -84.54 -6.06 74.62
N LYS A 4 -85.73 -6.60 74.43
CA LYS A 4 -86.99 -5.93 74.79
C LYS A 4 -87.32 -6.16 76.28
N PRO A 5 -88.10 -5.27 76.93
CA PRO A 5 -88.46 -5.40 78.36
C PRO A 5 -89.22 -6.69 78.70
N GLU A 6 -89.82 -7.35 77.72
CA GLU A 6 -90.55 -8.61 77.90
C GLU A 6 -89.63 -9.83 78.00
N GLU A 7 -88.39 -9.72 77.53
CA GLU A 7 -87.45 -10.84 77.40
C GLU A 7 -86.66 -11.09 78.69
N TYR A 8 -86.61 -10.11 79.60
CA TYR A 8 -85.94 -10.22 80.90
C TYR A 8 -86.65 -9.40 81.98
N LYS A 9 -86.42 -9.71 83.26
CA LYS A 9 -86.88 -8.93 84.41
C LYS A 9 -85.76 -8.79 85.43
N LEU A 10 -85.58 -7.59 85.97
CA LEU A 10 -84.59 -7.34 87.02
C LEU A 10 -85.20 -7.65 88.39
N GLY A 11 -84.56 -8.52 89.15
CA GLY A 11 -84.82 -8.72 90.57
C GLY A 11 -83.92 -7.84 91.44
N ARG A 12 -84.11 -7.87 92.77
CA ARG A 12 -83.31 -7.09 93.72
C ARG A 12 -81.80 -7.41 93.66
N THR A 13 -81.43 -8.65 93.31
CA THR A 13 -80.03 -9.12 93.28
C THR A 13 -79.64 -9.88 92.01
N LYS A 14 -80.58 -10.27 91.14
CA LYS A 14 -80.33 -11.13 89.96
C LYS A 14 -81.21 -10.71 88.78
N ILE A 15 -80.76 -11.04 87.57
CA ILE A 15 -81.51 -10.84 86.32
C ILE A 15 -82.19 -12.14 85.93
N PHE A 16 -83.49 -12.11 85.68
CA PHE A 16 -84.27 -13.26 85.23
C PHE A 16 -84.52 -13.15 83.72
N ILE A 17 -84.06 -14.13 82.94
CA ILE A 17 -84.27 -14.18 81.49
C ILE A 17 -85.48 -15.08 81.22
N ARG A 18 -86.44 -14.59 80.44
CA ARG A 18 -87.72 -15.29 80.24
C ARG A 18 -87.65 -16.38 79.16
N PHE A 19 -86.94 -16.12 78.06
CA PHE A 19 -86.90 -17.03 76.92
C PHE A 19 -85.50 -17.63 76.73
N PRO A 20 -85.38 -18.95 76.51
CA PRO A 20 -84.10 -19.59 76.23
C PRO A 20 -83.36 -18.96 75.04
N LYS A 21 -84.08 -18.52 73.99
CA LYS A 21 -83.49 -17.86 72.82
C LYS A 21 -82.74 -16.58 73.17
N THR A 22 -83.23 -15.79 74.13
CA THR A 22 -82.57 -14.56 74.59
C THR A 22 -81.28 -14.88 75.35
N LEU A 23 -81.31 -15.93 76.19
CA LEU A 23 -80.11 -16.41 76.89
C LEU A 23 -79.04 -16.90 75.89
N PHE A 24 -79.39 -17.80 74.97
CA PHE A 24 -78.46 -18.31 73.97
C PHE A 24 -77.91 -17.20 73.06
N ALA A 25 -78.75 -16.25 72.62
CA ALA A 25 -78.27 -15.10 71.84
C ALA A 25 -77.34 -14.17 72.63
N THR A 26 -77.51 -14.09 73.96
CA THR A 26 -76.61 -13.32 74.83
C THR A 26 -75.25 -14.01 74.90
N GLU A 27 -75.27 -15.32 75.10
CA GLU A 27 -74.08 -16.16 75.19
C GLU A 27 -73.30 -16.18 73.87
N ASP A 28 -73.98 -16.38 72.74
CA ASP A 28 -73.38 -16.34 71.39
C ASP A 28 -72.75 -14.97 71.10
N ALA A 29 -73.44 -13.88 71.47
CA ALA A 29 -72.91 -12.53 71.30
C ALA A 29 -71.71 -12.26 72.23
N PHE A 30 -71.70 -12.83 73.43
CA PHE A 30 -70.59 -12.76 74.37
C PHE A 30 -69.37 -13.53 73.84
N GLU A 31 -69.54 -14.78 73.40
CA GLU A 31 -68.47 -15.57 72.78
C GLU A 31 -67.94 -14.91 71.50
N TYR A 32 -68.82 -14.37 70.64
CA TYR A 32 -68.40 -13.61 69.46
C TYR A 32 -67.56 -12.37 69.84
N ARG A 33 -67.98 -11.60 70.84
CA ARG A 33 -67.23 -10.40 71.31
C ARG A 33 -65.89 -10.78 71.94
N LYS A 34 -65.82 -11.90 72.67
CA LYS A 34 -64.59 -12.46 73.23
C LYS A 34 -63.61 -12.86 72.13
N HIS A 35 -64.07 -13.57 71.10
CA HIS A 35 -63.26 -13.91 69.93
C HIS A 35 -62.78 -12.67 69.15
N LEU A 36 -63.64 -11.65 68.98
CA LEU A 36 -63.27 -10.40 68.31
C LEU A 36 -62.21 -9.63 69.10
N LEU A 37 -62.34 -9.57 70.44
CA LEU A 37 -61.35 -8.93 71.30
C LEU A 37 -60.00 -9.64 71.21
N ILE A 38 -60.00 -10.97 71.31
CA ILE A 38 -58.80 -11.79 71.15
C ILE A 38 -58.16 -11.55 69.77
N SER A 39 -58.96 -11.54 68.70
CA SER A 39 -58.48 -11.30 67.34
C SER A 39 -57.81 -9.93 67.20
N ARG A 40 -58.38 -8.88 67.81
CA ARG A 40 -57.77 -7.53 67.82
C ARG A 40 -56.46 -7.48 68.59
N LEU A 41 -56.41 -8.13 69.75
CA LEU A 41 -55.19 -8.21 70.56
C LEU A 41 -54.09 -8.98 69.81
N GLN A 42 -54.45 -10.14 69.24
CA GLN A 42 -53.54 -10.94 68.40
C GLN A 42 -53.06 -10.15 67.18
N ALA A 43 -53.93 -9.42 66.48
CA ALA A 43 -53.54 -8.59 65.35
C ALA A 43 -52.54 -7.50 65.76
N LYS A 44 -52.79 -6.80 66.88
CA LYS A 44 -51.87 -5.77 67.41
C LYS A 44 -50.52 -6.38 67.80
N TYR A 45 -50.52 -7.53 68.46
CA TYR A 45 -49.29 -8.22 68.86
C TYR A 45 -48.50 -8.75 67.64
N LYS A 46 -49.17 -9.38 66.67
CA LYS A 46 -48.55 -9.81 65.41
C LYS A 46 -47.95 -8.63 64.64
N GLY A 47 -48.65 -7.49 64.59
CA GLY A 47 -48.14 -6.26 64.00
C GLY A 47 -46.89 -5.72 64.71
N PHE A 48 -46.87 -5.73 66.05
CA PHE A 48 -45.71 -5.36 66.84
C PHE A 48 -44.50 -6.27 66.57
N LEU A 49 -44.71 -7.60 66.57
CA LEU A 49 -43.66 -8.57 66.26
C LEU A 49 -43.11 -8.37 64.85
N GLY A 50 -43.99 -8.18 63.86
CA GLY A 50 -43.61 -7.88 62.48
C GLY A 50 -42.79 -6.61 62.36
N LYS A 51 -43.22 -5.51 63.01
CA LYS A 51 -42.47 -4.24 63.04
C LYS A 51 -41.09 -4.40 63.69
N ARG A 52 -40.99 -5.13 64.81
CA ARG A 52 -39.71 -5.40 65.48
C ARG A 52 -38.77 -6.21 64.58
N ALA A 53 -39.27 -7.25 63.92
CA ALA A 53 -38.49 -8.05 62.98
C ALA A 53 -38.00 -7.22 61.78
N TYR A 54 -38.87 -6.39 61.19
CA TYR A 54 -38.51 -5.47 60.10
C TYR A 54 -37.43 -4.48 60.53
N GLN A 55 -37.59 -3.82 61.69
CA GLN A 55 -36.60 -2.86 62.19
C GLN A 55 -35.23 -3.52 62.42
N LYS A 56 -35.20 -4.76 62.92
CA LYS A 56 -33.95 -5.52 63.07
C LYS A 56 -33.28 -5.77 61.71
N LYS A 57 -34.03 -6.24 60.72
CA LYS A 57 -33.54 -6.45 59.34
C LYS A 57 -33.03 -5.15 58.71
N ARG A 58 -33.81 -4.06 58.81
CA ARG A 58 -33.46 -2.74 58.27
C ARG A 58 -32.18 -2.19 58.89
N LYS A 59 -32.04 -2.24 60.22
CA LYS A 59 -30.81 -1.78 60.90
C LYS A 59 -29.58 -2.59 60.46
N ALA A 60 -29.72 -3.90 60.32
CA ALA A 60 -28.64 -4.76 59.82
C ALA A 60 -28.26 -4.41 58.37
N ALA A 61 -29.24 -4.24 57.48
CA ALA A 61 -29.03 -3.85 56.10
C ALA A 61 -28.32 -2.49 55.99
N ILE A 62 -28.80 -1.46 56.69
CA ILE A 62 -28.16 -0.12 56.70
C ILE A 62 -26.71 -0.21 57.17
N LYS A 63 -26.42 -1.00 58.21
CA LYS A 63 -25.06 -1.19 58.72
C LYS A 63 -24.16 -1.85 57.66
N LEU A 64 -24.66 -2.88 56.98
CA LEU A 64 -23.92 -3.57 55.92
C LEU A 64 -23.67 -2.63 54.74
N GLU A 65 -24.69 -1.92 54.27
CA GLU A 65 -24.54 -0.97 53.19
C GLU A 65 -23.57 0.17 53.53
N ALA A 66 -23.64 0.73 54.73
CA ALA A 66 -22.71 1.77 55.18
C ALA A 66 -21.26 1.25 55.22
N CYS A 67 -21.05 0.03 55.74
CA CYS A 67 -19.74 -0.62 55.75
C CYS A 67 -19.22 -0.83 54.31
N TRP A 68 -20.09 -1.30 53.41
CA TRP A 68 -19.75 -1.53 52.01
C TRP A 68 -19.41 -0.23 51.27
N ARG A 69 -20.21 0.82 51.43
CA ARG A 69 -19.92 2.17 50.90
C ARG A 69 -18.56 2.66 51.39
N GLY A 70 -18.25 2.47 52.67
CA GLY A 70 -16.93 2.79 53.24
C GLY A 70 -15.79 1.96 52.63
N ALA A 71 -16.00 0.66 52.39
CA ALA A 71 -15.01 -0.20 51.74
C ALA A 71 -14.74 0.21 50.29
N LEU A 72 -15.78 0.56 49.53
CA LEU A 72 -15.65 1.10 48.17
C LEU A 72 -14.90 2.44 48.17
N ALA A 73 -15.22 3.35 49.09
CA ALA A 73 -14.53 4.63 49.22
C ALA A 73 -13.04 4.46 49.53
N ARG A 74 -12.68 3.55 50.45
CA ARG A 74 -11.27 3.23 50.76
C ARG A 74 -10.53 2.61 49.56
N ARG A 75 -11.18 1.73 48.80
CA ARG A 75 -10.61 1.17 47.55
C ARG A 75 -10.38 2.29 46.52
N ALA A 76 -11.34 3.19 46.35
CA ALA A 76 -11.21 4.33 45.44
C ALA A 76 -10.06 5.26 45.87
N ALA A 77 -9.92 5.56 47.16
CA ALA A 77 -8.82 6.36 47.70
C ALA A 77 -7.45 5.70 47.48
N LYS A 78 -7.34 4.38 47.69
CA LYS A 78 -6.11 3.63 47.41
C LYS A 78 -5.76 3.67 45.92
N LYS A 79 -6.75 3.52 45.02
CA LYS A 79 -6.54 3.64 43.56
C LYS A 79 -6.05 5.03 43.17
N ARG A 80 -6.63 6.10 43.74
CA ARG A 80 -6.19 7.49 43.51
C ARG A 80 -4.76 7.71 43.98
N THR A 81 -4.43 7.24 45.18
CA THR A 81 -3.06 7.34 45.74
C THR A 81 -2.05 6.61 44.86
N TRP A 82 -2.37 5.40 44.42
CA TRP A 82 -1.55 4.62 43.49
C TRP A 82 -1.35 5.35 42.15
N ALA A 83 -2.41 5.94 41.58
CA ALA A 83 -2.30 6.71 40.34
C ALA A 83 -1.36 7.92 40.50
N VAL A 84 -1.47 8.66 41.60
CA VAL A 84 -0.59 9.80 41.90
C VAL A 84 0.86 9.35 42.04
N GLN A 85 1.11 8.24 42.75
CA GLN A 85 2.47 7.68 42.89
C GLN A 85 3.06 7.27 41.54
N THR A 86 2.27 6.63 40.68
CA THR A 86 2.69 6.23 39.32
C THR A 86 3.06 7.44 38.47
N ILE A 87 2.23 8.49 38.47
CA ILE A 87 2.53 9.73 37.72
C ILE A 87 3.80 10.40 38.26
N ARG A 88 3.94 10.52 39.59
CA ARG A 88 5.16 11.07 40.20
C ARG A 88 6.40 10.26 39.84
N LYS A 89 6.31 8.93 39.83
CA LYS A 89 7.41 8.05 39.42
C LYS A 89 7.81 8.30 37.96
N PHE A 90 6.84 8.47 37.07
CA PHE A 90 7.10 8.82 35.68
C PHE A 90 7.80 10.18 35.54
N ILE A 91 7.31 11.21 36.23
CA ILE A 91 7.90 12.56 36.21
C ILE A 91 9.33 12.53 36.76
N ASN A 92 9.56 11.86 37.88
CA ASN A 92 10.89 11.70 38.47
C ASN A 92 11.85 10.96 37.52
N GLY A 93 11.36 9.94 36.82
CA GLY A 93 12.13 9.25 35.80
C GLY A 93 12.47 10.15 34.60
N PHE A 94 11.52 10.98 34.14
CA PHE A 94 11.75 11.94 33.07
C PHE A 94 12.78 13.02 33.43
N ILE A 95 12.75 13.53 34.66
CA ILE A 95 13.75 14.49 35.17
C ILE A 95 15.15 13.83 35.16
N ASN A 96 15.24 12.58 35.60
CA ASN A 96 16.49 11.82 35.67
C ASN A 96 16.86 11.06 34.37
N ARG A 97 16.26 11.40 33.23
CA ARG A 97 16.42 10.65 31.96
C ARG A 97 17.84 10.64 31.39
N LYS A 98 18.65 11.66 31.74
CA LYS A 98 20.06 11.78 31.29
C LYS A 98 21.04 11.06 32.21
N LYS A 99 20.60 10.61 33.38
CA LYS A 99 21.43 9.85 34.32
C LYS A 99 21.54 8.41 33.84
N PRO A 100 22.60 7.68 34.23
CA PRO A 100 22.66 6.24 34.00
C PRO A 100 21.45 5.53 34.61
N LEU A 101 21.21 4.29 34.18
CA LEU A 101 20.04 3.53 34.62
C LEU A 101 20.03 3.36 36.14
N CYS A 102 18.99 3.88 36.79
CA CYS A 102 18.78 3.88 38.23
C CYS A 102 17.33 3.46 38.55
N PRO A 103 17.01 3.06 39.79
CA PRO A 103 15.65 2.65 40.17
C PRO A 103 14.57 3.69 39.86
N GLU A 104 14.93 4.98 39.87
CA GLU A 104 14.03 6.11 39.64
C GLU A 104 13.71 6.31 38.16
N ASN A 105 14.67 6.10 37.24
CA ASN A 105 14.48 6.32 35.81
C ASN A 105 14.15 5.04 35.02
N ARG A 106 14.37 3.85 35.60
CA ARG A 106 14.20 2.54 34.94
C ARG A 106 12.86 2.39 34.24
N ASP A 107 11.77 2.72 34.92
CA ASP A 107 10.43 2.54 34.39
C ASP A 107 10.14 3.53 33.24
N PHE A 108 10.66 4.76 33.33
CA PHE A 108 10.56 5.77 32.27
C PHE A 108 11.33 5.35 31.01
N VAL A 109 12.56 4.86 31.17
CA VAL A 109 13.40 4.39 30.06
C VAL A 109 12.72 3.21 29.36
N ARG A 110 12.27 2.20 30.11
CA ARG A 110 11.56 1.04 29.56
C ARG A 110 10.28 1.44 28.80
N LEU A 111 9.51 2.38 29.36
CA LEU A 111 8.30 2.87 28.70
C LEU A 111 8.64 3.63 27.40
N SER A 112 9.69 4.44 27.42
CA SER A 112 10.16 5.19 26.24
C SER A 112 10.62 4.25 25.13
N GLN A 113 11.38 3.21 25.48
CA GLN A 113 11.78 2.12 24.58
C GLN A 113 10.57 1.43 23.96
N TYR A 114 9.64 0.97 24.81
CA TYR A 114 8.44 0.27 24.37
C TYR A 114 7.60 1.14 23.42
N HIS A 115 7.30 2.38 23.82
CA HIS A 115 6.50 3.29 23.00
C HIS A 115 7.17 3.62 21.66
N TYR A 116 8.49 3.86 21.67
CA TYR A 116 9.21 4.15 20.44
C TYR A 116 9.17 2.94 19.48
N LEU A 117 9.49 1.74 19.96
CA LEU A 117 9.51 0.54 19.12
C LEU A 117 8.12 0.20 18.57
N MET A 118 7.07 0.34 19.39
CA MET A 118 5.69 0.10 18.94
C MET A 118 5.25 1.12 17.89
N LYS A 119 5.56 2.41 18.07
CA LYS A 119 5.27 3.42 17.05
C LYS A 119 6.10 3.21 15.79
N LEU A 120 7.39 2.87 15.93
CA LEU A 120 8.30 2.66 14.82
C LEU A 120 7.79 1.54 13.90
N ARG A 121 7.29 0.44 14.47
CA ARG A 121 6.67 -0.66 13.72
C ARG A 121 5.61 -0.18 12.72
N ASP A 122 4.78 0.78 13.15
CA ASP A 122 3.66 1.27 12.36
C ASP A 122 4.09 2.35 11.34
N HIS A 123 5.33 2.86 11.45
CA HIS A 123 5.92 3.91 10.59
C HIS A 123 7.17 3.43 9.85
N LEU A 124 7.29 2.13 9.59
CA LEU A 124 8.42 1.59 8.82
C LEU A 124 8.32 2.00 7.33
N PRO A 125 9.47 2.27 6.67
CA PRO A 125 9.51 2.50 5.24
C PRO A 125 8.89 1.33 4.47
N LYS A 126 8.01 1.63 3.50
CA LYS A 126 7.33 0.59 2.72
C LYS A 126 8.18 0.03 1.58
N ASN A 127 9.10 0.83 1.07
CA ASN A 127 9.96 0.48 -0.06
C ASN A 127 11.37 1.06 0.11
N VAL A 128 12.29 0.69 -0.78
CA VAL A 128 13.71 1.10 -0.71
C VAL A 128 13.91 2.60 -0.97
N LEU A 129 12.99 3.24 -1.69
CA LEU A 129 13.08 4.68 -2.03
C LEU A 129 12.52 5.57 -0.92
N ASP A 130 11.69 5.00 -0.05
CA ASP A 130 11.12 5.66 1.11
C ASP A 130 12.21 5.90 2.17
N LYS A 131 12.54 7.16 2.38
CA LYS A 131 13.53 7.62 3.37
C LYS A 131 12.89 8.09 4.67
N SER A 132 11.57 7.97 4.80
CA SER A 132 10.88 8.37 6.02
C SER A 132 11.33 7.51 7.20
N TRP A 133 11.59 8.15 8.35
CA TRP A 133 11.96 7.44 9.57
C TRP A 133 11.48 8.22 10.79
N LEU A 134 10.92 7.51 11.76
CA LEU A 134 10.36 8.13 12.95
C LEU A 134 11.48 8.71 13.83
N GLN A 135 11.35 10.00 14.17
CA GLN A 135 12.29 10.69 15.04
C GLN A 135 12.40 9.99 16.41
N PRO A 136 13.61 9.57 16.81
CA PRO A 136 13.81 8.86 18.06
C PRO A 136 13.85 9.79 19.28
N PRO A 137 13.47 9.31 20.47
CA PRO A 137 13.85 9.95 21.71
C PRO A 137 15.38 9.95 21.88
N SER A 138 15.94 10.99 22.51
CA SER A 138 17.39 11.11 22.78
C SER A 138 18.07 9.86 23.35
N ILE A 139 17.39 9.10 24.20
CA ILE A 139 17.92 7.86 24.81
C ILE A 139 18.14 6.74 23.76
N LEU A 140 17.47 6.82 22.61
CA LEU A 140 17.37 5.77 21.59
C LEU A 140 17.88 6.22 20.22
N GLU A 141 18.57 7.36 20.12
CA GLU A 141 19.13 7.86 18.86
C GLU A 141 20.05 6.80 18.22
N GLU A 142 21.04 6.31 18.95
CA GLU A 142 21.98 5.29 18.46
C GLU A 142 21.26 4.00 18.03
N THR A 143 20.31 3.53 18.85
CA THR A 143 19.53 2.33 18.56
C THR A 143 18.65 2.52 17.32
N SER A 144 18.07 3.70 17.16
CA SER A 144 17.24 4.06 16.01
C SER A 144 18.05 4.04 14.71
N GLU A 145 19.25 4.61 14.72
CA GLU A 145 20.15 4.58 13.56
C GLU A 145 20.53 3.14 13.18
N MET A 146 20.82 2.29 14.16
CA MET A 146 21.11 0.88 13.93
C MET A 146 19.91 0.15 13.32
N LEU A 147 18.71 0.37 13.87
CA LEU A 147 17.47 -0.20 13.36
C LEU A 147 17.15 0.28 11.93
N GLN A 148 17.39 1.55 11.63
CA GLN A 148 17.20 2.12 10.29
C GLN A 148 18.11 1.43 9.27
N LYS A 149 19.40 1.26 9.62
CA LYS A 149 20.39 0.56 8.78
C LYS A 149 19.98 -0.90 8.54
N ILE A 150 19.51 -1.59 9.58
CA ILE A 150 19.02 -2.98 9.47
C ILE A 150 17.77 -3.05 8.60
N CYS A 151 16.81 -2.15 8.81
CA CYS A 151 15.56 -2.08 8.04
C CYS A 151 15.85 -1.88 6.54
N MET A 152 16.66 -0.87 6.20
CA MET A 152 17.03 -0.60 4.82
C MET A 152 17.76 -1.79 4.18
N ARG A 153 18.73 -2.39 4.89
CA ARG A 153 19.43 -3.58 4.40
C ARG A 153 18.48 -4.76 4.16
N ASN A 154 17.49 -4.94 5.03
CA ASN A 154 16.48 -5.98 4.87
C ASN A 154 15.56 -5.70 3.68
N LEU A 155 15.10 -4.46 3.51
CA LEU A 155 14.26 -4.06 2.36
C LEU A 155 15.00 -4.27 1.03
N VAL A 156 16.25 -3.84 0.95
CA VAL A 156 17.11 -4.06 -0.23
C VAL A 156 17.29 -5.55 -0.48
N ARG A 157 17.61 -6.34 0.55
CA ARG A 157 17.79 -7.79 0.41
C ARG A 157 16.49 -8.47 -0.05
N LYS A 158 15.35 -8.11 0.52
CA LYS A 158 14.03 -8.65 0.14
C LYS A 158 13.71 -8.30 -1.31
N TYR A 159 13.97 -7.06 -1.74
CA TYR A 159 13.80 -6.64 -3.13
C TYR A 159 14.71 -7.39 -4.09
N CYS A 160 16.02 -7.42 -3.83
CA CYS A 160 16.99 -8.06 -4.72
C CYS A 160 16.82 -9.58 -4.80
N ARG A 161 16.47 -10.25 -3.69
CA ARG A 161 16.23 -11.70 -3.67
C ARG A 161 14.86 -12.11 -4.18
N GLY A 162 13.86 -11.24 -4.06
CA GLY A 162 12.52 -11.47 -4.57
C GLY A 162 12.37 -11.25 -6.08
N LEU A 163 13.40 -10.74 -6.75
CA LEU A 163 13.36 -10.42 -8.17
C LEU A 163 13.72 -11.64 -9.01
N THR A 164 12.82 -12.03 -9.92
CA THR A 164 13.12 -13.08 -10.91
C THR A 164 14.16 -12.61 -11.92
N ALA A 165 14.89 -13.54 -12.53
CA ALA A 165 15.92 -13.22 -13.53
C ALA A 165 15.34 -12.46 -14.73
N GLU A 166 14.18 -12.89 -15.22
CA GLU A 166 13.44 -12.21 -16.30
C GLU A 166 13.07 -10.77 -15.93
N ARG A 167 12.52 -10.57 -14.74
CA ARG A 167 12.12 -9.22 -14.28
C ARG A 167 13.35 -8.33 -14.09
N LYS A 168 14.48 -8.87 -13.65
CA LYS A 168 15.74 -8.14 -13.54
C LYS A 168 16.21 -7.63 -14.90
N VAL A 169 16.22 -8.49 -15.93
CA VAL A 169 16.57 -8.10 -17.31
C VAL A 169 15.62 -7.02 -17.83
N GLN A 170 14.31 -7.21 -17.62
CA GLN A 170 13.30 -6.23 -18.01
C GLN A 170 13.53 -4.85 -17.37
N LEU A 171 13.81 -4.81 -16.07
CA LEU A 171 14.10 -3.55 -15.36
C LEU A 171 15.41 -2.92 -15.83
N GLN A 172 16.46 -3.71 -16.05
CA GLN A 172 17.74 -3.21 -16.59
C GLN A 172 17.54 -2.55 -17.96
N GLN A 173 16.77 -3.17 -18.84
CA GLN A 173 16.43 -2.59 -20.14
C GLN A 173 15.66 -1.27 -19.98
N LYS A 174 14.65 -1.22 -19.10
CA LYS A 174 13.88 0.01 -18.85
C LYS A 174 14.72 1.13 -18.23
N VAL A 175 15.71 0.81 -17.38
CA VAL A 175 16.66 1.80 -16.85
C VAL A 175 17.48 2.44 -17.98
N VAL A 176 18.02 1.62 -18.89
CA VAL A 176 18.74 2.13 -20.07
C VAL A 176 17.81 2.96 -20.96
N THR A 177 16.58 2.48 -21.19
CA THR A 177 15.56 3.22 -21.96
C THR A 177 15.30 4.60 -21.34
N SER A 178 15.16 4.66 -20.01
CA SER A 178 14.94 5.90 -19.27
C SER A 178 16.10 6.87 -19.42
N ALA A 179 17.33 6.39 -19.27
CA ALA A 179 18.52 7.23 -19.42
C ALA A 179 18.61 7.86 -20.83
N VAL A 180 18.21 7.10 -21.85
CA VAL A 180 18.24 7.56 -23.25
C VAL A 180 17.08 8.51 -23.57
N PHE A 181 15.84 8.14 -23.24
CA PHE A 181 14.63 8.77 -23.79
C PHE A 181 13.82 9.61 -22.81
N SER A 182 14.03 9.48 -21.50
CA SER A 182 13.24 10.21 -20.49
C SER A 182 13.33 11.72 -20.70
N GLY A 183 12.17 12.35 -20.93
CA GLY A 183 12.05 13.79 -21.20
C GLY A 183 12.58 14.26 -22.56
N LYS A 184 13.06 13.36 -23.42
CA LYS A 184 13.67 13.71 -24.72
C LYS A 184 12.82 13.35 -25.94
N LYS A 185 12.04 12.26 -25.87
CA LYS A 185 11.22 11.75 -26.97
C LYS A 185 9.76 11.54 -26.54
N GLU A 186 8.84 12.03 -27.35
CA GLU A 186 7.40 11.78 -27.21
C GLU A 186 7.10 10.29 -27.37
N GLY A 187 6.13 9.75 -26.61
CA GLY A 187 5.87 8.31 -26.61
C GLY A 187 6.52 7.52 -25.49
N TYR A 188 7.47 8.12 -24.76
CA TYR A 188 8.22 7.40 -23.73
C TYR A 188 7.33 6.99 -22.54
N LEU A 189 6.42 7.85 -22.09
CA LEU A 189 5.56 7.58 -20.94
C LEU A 189 4.61 6.40 -21.19
N GLU A 190 4.01 6.29 -22.38
CA GLU A 190 3.16 5.14 -22.71
C GLU A 190 3.99 3.86 -22.90
N SER A 191 5.24 3.99 -23.35
CA SER A 191 6.15 2.84 -23.43
C SER A 191 6.45 2.22 -22.05
N LEU A 192 6.28 2.95 -20.94
CA LEU A 192 6.55 2.43 -19.60
C LEU A 192 5.59 1.30 -19.20
N SER A 193 4.33 1.36 -19.63
CA SER A 193 3.32 0.35 -19.29
C SER A 193 3.50 -0.95 -20.10
N GLN A 194 4.14 -0.87 -21.26
CA GLN A 194 4.36 -2.01 -22.15
C GLN A 194 5.65 -2.76 -21.80
N PRO A 195 5.60 -4.05 -21.44
CA PRO A 195 6.80 -4.86 -21.21
C PRO A 195 7.55 -5.06 -22.53
N PHE A 196 8.88 -5.23 -22.44
CA PHE A 196 9.66 -5.60 -23.61
C PHE A 196 9.62 -7.11 -23.77
N LEU A 197 9.40 -7.58 -24.99
CA LEU A 197 9.41 -9.02 -25.27
C LEU A 197 10.84 -9.51 -25.43
N GLU A 198 11.11 -10.81 -25.45
CA GLU A 198 12.44 -11.33 -25.79
C GLU A 198 12.75 -11.14 -27.28
N THR A 199 11.81 -11.54 -28.14
CA THR A 199 11.85 -11.32 -29.59
C THR A 199 10.44 -11.08 -30.13
N ARG A 200 10.30 -10.25 -31.17
CA ARG A 200 9.00 -10.00 -31.82
C ARG A 200 8.67 -11.06 -32.86
N LEU A 201 9.69 -11.72 -33.42
CA LEU A 201 9.56 -12.87 -34.32
C LEU A 201 10.41 -14.03 -33.79
N LYS A 202 9.87 -15.25 -33.83
CA LYS A 202 10.60 -16.43 -33.34
C LYS A 202 11.65 -16.83 -34.37
N GLU A 203 12.70 -17.53 -33.91
CA GLU A 203 13.76 -18.01 -34.81
C GLU A 203 13.23 -18.96 -35.90
N ASN A 204 12.17 -19.72 -35.59
CA ASN A 204 11.53 -20.62 -36.55
C ASN A 204 10.85 -19.88 -37.72
N ASP A 205 10.49 -18.61 -37.52
CA ASP A 205 9.87 -17.78 -38.55
C ASP A 205 10.92 -17.17 -39.49
N LEU A 206 12.22 -17.27 -39.14
CA LEU A 206 13.31 -16.83 -39.99
C LEU A 206 13.62 -17.85 -41.08
N ASN A 207 13.98 -17.35 -42.26
CA ASN A 207 14.37 -18.21 -43.36
C ASN A 207 15.63 -19.03 -42.98
N PRO A 208 15.63 -20.37 -43.15
CA PRO A 208 16.75 -21.22 -42.75
C PRO A 208 18.07 -20.86 -43.45
N LYS A 209 18.03 -20.26 -44.64
CA LYS A 209 19.24 -19.75 -45.33
C LYS A 209 19.89 -18.60 -44.58
N VAL A 210 19.10 -17.73 -43.94
CA VAL A 210 19.60 -16.62 -43.14
C VAL A 210 20.22 -17.14 -41.85
N LEU A 211 19.56 -18.11 -41.20
CA LEU A 211 20.12 -18.81 -40.05
C LEU A 211 21.45 -19.47 -40.40
N GLN A 212 21.56 -20.08 -41.60
CA GLN A 212 22.81 -20.65 -42.10
C GLN A 212 23.92 -19.61 -42.29
N LEU A 213 23.59 -18.41 -42.78
CA LEU A 213 24.56 -17.32 -42.99
C LEU A 213 25.00 -16.64 -41.69
N ILE A 214 24.18 -16.68 -40.64
CA ILE A 214 24.48 -16.13 -39.31
C ILE A 214 25.12 -17.20 -38.41
N ARG A 215 25.33 -18.43 -38.91
CA ARG A 215 25.92 -19.54 -38.14
C ARG A 215 27.20 -19.10 -37.43
N GLY A 216 27.19 -19.24 -36.10
CA GLY A 216 28.26 -18.81 -35.20
C GLY A 216 27.87 -17.67 -34.26
N GLU A 217 26.80 -16.92 -34.55
CA GLU A 217 26.32 -15.85 -33.68
C GLU A 217 24.95 -16.18 -33.06
N ILE A 218 24.80 -15.92 -31.76
CA ILE A 218 23.54 -16.14 -31.05
C ILE A 218 22.60 -14.96 -31.36
N ILE A 219 21.43 -15.26 -31.91
CA ILE A 219 20.36 -14.28 -32.14
C ILE A 219 19.74 -13.91 -30.80
N LYS A 220 19.56 -12.61 -30.56
CA LYS A 220 19.01 -12.08 -29.31
C LYS A 220 17.68 -11.37 -29.50
N TYR A 221 17.45 -10.77 -30.66
CA TYR A 221 16.22 -10.05 -30.94
C TYR A 221 15.96 -9.96 -32.43
N VAL A 222 14.71 -10.19 -32.83
CA VAL A 222 14.26 -10.03 -34.20
C VAL A 222 13.02 -9.14 -34.20
N THR A 223 12.98 -8.16 -35.08
CA THR A 223 11.81 -7.31 -35.29
C THR A 223 11.60 -6.99 -36.77
N PRO A 224 10.34 -6.95 -37.25
CA PRO A 224 10.04 -6.36 -38.55
C PRO A 224 10.32 -4.85 -38.50
N VAL A 225 10.87 -4.33 -39.59
CA VAL A 225 11.20 -2.91 -39.76
C VAL A 225 10.94 -2.50 -41.20
N ILE A 226 10.63 -1.23 -41.42
CA ILE A 226 10.56 -0.66 -42.76
C ILE A 226 11.87 0.08 -43.02
N LYS A 227 12.65 -0.40 -44.00
CA LYS A 227 13.88 0.27 -44.44
C LYS A 227 13.53 1.31 -45.49
N TYR A 228 14.12 2.49 -45.37
CA TYR A 228 14.08 3.53 -46.41
C TYR A 228 15.37 3.53 -47.23
N ASP A 229 15.25 3.47 -48.55
CA ASP A 229 16.39 3.62 -49.46
C ASP A 229 16.95 5.06 -49.42
N ARG A 230 18.25 5.23 -49.56
CA ARG A 230 18.90 6.54 -49.30
C ARG A 230 18.77 7.55 -50.44
N ASN A 231 18.58 7.07 -51.67
CA ASN A 231 18.47 7.93 -52.86
C ASN A 231 17.02 8.26 -53.21
N GLY A 232 16.13 7.29 -53.03
CA GLY A 232 14.73 7.36 -53.43
C GLY A 232 13.72 7.19 -52.31
N PHE A 233 14.17 6.95 -51.06
CA PHE A 233 13.34 6.83 -49.85
C PHE A 233 12.10 5.94 -50.03
N LYS A 234 12.24 4.89 -50.84
CA LYS A 234 11.19 3.88 -50.99
C LYS A 234 11.16 3.02 -49.74
N ALA A 235 9.98 2.89 -49.16
CA ALA A 235 9.71 1.99 -48.05
C ALA A 235 9.87 0.54 -48.51
N ARG A 236 10.63 -0.25 -47.76
CA ARG A 236 10.84 -1.67 -48.03
C ARG A 236 10.80 -2.45 -46.73
N GLU A 237 9.92 -3.44 -46.65
CA GLU A 237 9.84 -4.32 -45.49
C GLU A 237 11.10 -5.16 -45.36
N ARG A 238 11.70 -5.14 -44.17
CA ARG A 238 12.92 -5.86 -43.83
C ARG A 238 12.79 -6.43 -42.43
N LEU A 239 13.63 -7.40 -42.13
CA LEU A 239 13.81 -7.88 -40.76
C LEU A 239 15.12 -7.30 -40.21
N LEU A 240 15.05 -6.76 -39.00
CA LEU A 240 16.23 -6.40 -38.23
C LEU A 240 16.52 -7.53 -37.24
N VAL A 241 17.65 -8.21 -37.44
CA VAL A 241 18.12 -9.30 -36.59
C VAL A 241 19.31 -8.78 -35.79
N LEU A 242 19.18 -8.74 -34.48
CA LEU A 242 20.26 -8.38 -33.56
C LEU A 242 20.89 -9.64 -32.98
N THR A 243 22.19 -9.81 -33.20
CA THR A 243 22.99 -10.86 -32.57
C THR A 243 23.86 -10.28 -31.45
N GLN A 244 24.68 -11.11 -30.82
CA GLN A 244 25.63 -10.68 -29.79
C GLN A 244 26.74 -9.75 -30.31
N SER A 245 27.08 -9.81 -31.61
CA SER A 245 28.22 -9.07 -32.20
C SER A 245 27.82 -8.09 -33.30
N SER A 246 26.67 -8.29 -33.95
CA SER A 246 26.28 -7.50 -35.13
C SER A 246 24.76 -7.36 -35.28
N ALA A 247 24.34 -6.32 -35.98
CA ALA A 247 22.98 -6.15 -36.47
C ALA A 247 22.91 -6.47 -37.97
N TYR A 248 21.92 -7.25 -38.38
CA TYR A 248 21.68 -7.64 -39.76
C TYR A 248 20.37 -7.09 -40.26
N VAL A 249 20.39 -6.49 -41.45
CA VAL A 249 19.19 -6.11 -42.19
C VAL A 249 18.94 -7.15 -43.27
N VAL A 250 17.84 -7.87 -43.14
CA VAL A 250 17.53 -9.07 -43.93
C VAL A 250 16.32 -8.81 -44.82
N GLU A 251 16.39 -9.30 -46.06
CA GLU A 251 15.25 -9.39 -46.99
C GLU A 251 15.04 -10.86 -47.34
N MET A 252 13.93 -11.45 -46.89
CA MET A 252 13.58 -12.85 -47.12
C MET A 252 14.74 -13.80 -46.79
N ALA A 253 15.44 -14.33 -47.80
CA ALA A 253 16.57 -15.27 -47.66
C ALA A 253 17.96 -14.61 -47.79
N LYS A 254 18.05 -13.29 -47.96
CA LYS A 254 19.31 -12.57 -48.25
C LYS A 254 19.63 -11.52 -47.19
N ILE A 255 20.86 -11.54 -46.69
CA ILE A 255 21.40 -10.47 -45.85
C ILE A 255 21.77 -9.29 -46.75
N LYS A 256 21.14 -8.13 -46.54
CA LYS A 256 21.40 -6.92 -47.35
C LYS A 256 22.52 -6.07 -46.79
N GLN A 257 22.67 -6.09 -45.48
CA GLN A 257 23.65 -5.30 -44.76
C GLN A 257 23.95 -5.96 -43.41
N LYS A 258 25.24 -6.13 -43.11
CA LYS A 258 25.76 -6.46 -41.79
C LYS A 258 26.35 -5.19 -41.19
N ILE A 259 25.99 -4.89 -39.94
CA ILE A 259 26.47 -3.74 -39.17
C ILE A 259 27.14 -4.31 -37.93
N GLU A 260 28.46 -4.18 -37.85
CA GLU A 260 29.20 -4.64 -36.69
C GLU A 260 29.10 -3.61 -35.55
N TYR A 261 28.94 -4.08 -34.31
CA TYR A 261 28.82 -3.15 -33.18
C TYR A 261 30.11 -2.39 -32.90
N SER A 262 31.27 -2.97 -33.21
CA SER A 262 32.59 -2.32 -33.10
C SER A 262 32.66 -1.04 -33.93
N THR A 263 32.20 -1.10 -35.18
CA THR A 263 32.27 0.01 -36.14
C THR A 263 31.16 1.03 -36.00
N LEU A 264 30.05 0.72 -35.32
CA LEU A 264 28.90 1.61 -35.12
C LEU A 264 29.30 3.01 -34.57
N LYS A 265 29.05 4.08 -35.31
CA LYS A 265 29.37 5.46 -34.86
C LYS A 265 28.36 6.03 -33.89
N GLY A 266 27.09 5.63 -34.02
CA GLY A 266 26.03 6.09 -33.14
C GLY A 266 24.65 5.77 -33.69
N ILE A 267 23.64 6.09 -32.90
CA ILE A 267 22.23 5.87 -33.23
C ILE A 267 21.52 7.19 -33.04
N SER A 268 20.74 7.63 -34.00
CA SER A 268 19.97 8.85 -33.89
C SER A 268 18.48 8.58 -34.08
N THR A 269 17.66 9.26 -33.29
CA THR A 269 16.20 9.24 -33.39
C THR A 269 15.67 10.66 -33.31
N SER A 270 14.49 10.90 -33.83
CA SER A 270 13.78 12.17 -33.60
C SER A 270 13.25 12.28 -32.16
N ASN A 271 12.79 13.48 -31.78
CA ASN A 271 12.02 13.72 -30.57
C ASN A 271 10.51 13.42 -30.69
N LEU A 272 9.98 13.19 -31.89
CA LEU A 272 8.55 12.97 -32.15
C LEU A 272 8.19 11.48 -32.12
N SER A 273 6.89 11.14 -32.14
CA SER A 273 6.42 9.75 -32.22
C SER A 273 6.32 9.20 -33.66
N ASP A 274 7.39 9.31 -34.45
CA ASP A 274 7.44 8.82 -35.85
C ASP A 274 7.94 7.36 -36.01
N GLY A 275 8.62 6.82 -35.01
CA GLY A 275 9.21 5.49 -35.05
C GLY A 275 10.49 5.37 -35.90
N ILE A 276 11.10 6.48 -36.33
CA ILE A 276 12.31 6.49 -37.17
C ILE A 276 13.58 6.39 -36.31
N VAL A 277 14.49 5.50 -36.74
CA VAL A 277 15.84 5.34 -36.21
C VAL A 277 16.86 5.34 -37.36
N VAL A 278 17.96 6.05 -37.14
CA VAL A 278 19.11 6.07 -38.04
C VAL A 278 20.32 5.47 -37.34
N ILE A 279 20.91 4.44 -37.95
CA ILE A 279 22.10 3.77 -37.48
C ILE A 279 23.29 4.30 -38.28
N HIS A 280 24.21 4.99 -37.60
CA HIS A 280 25.38 5.61 -38.23
C HIS A 280 26.54 4.64 -38.34
N VAL A 281 27.03 4.41 -39.56
CA VAL A 281 28.05 3.39 -39.87
C VAL A 281 29.23 4.07 -40.61
N PRO A 282 30.49 3.68 -40.34
CA PRO A 282 31.63 4.20 -41.08
C PRO A 282 31.58 3.82 -42.56
N GLU A 283 32.18 4.67 -43.38
CA GLU A 283 32.39 4.36 -44.79
C GLU A 283 33.67 3.54 -44.92
N ASP A 284 33.52 2.22 -45.03
CA ASP A 284 34.54 1.35 -45.61
C ASP A 284 34.10 0.96 -47.02
N ASN A 285 35.04 0.75 -47.94
CA ASN A 285 34.81 0.46 -49.37
C ASN A 285 33.84 -0.72 -49.68
N LYS A 286 33.39 -1.47 -48.66
CA LYS A 286 32.41 -2.58 -48.78
C LYS A 286 31.07 -2.31 -48.08
N GLN A 287 30.96 -1.31 -47.20
CA GLN A 287 29.75 -1.05 -46.42
C GLN A 287 28.93 0.11 -47.00
N LYS A 288 27.67 -0.20 -47.33
CA LYS A 288 26.66 0.78 -47.70
C LYS A 288 26.42 1.64 -46.45
N GLY A 289 26.75 2.94 -46.42
CA GLY A 289 26.63 3.93 -45.29
C GLY A 289 25.46 3.85 -44.28
N ASP A 290 24.89 4.97 -43.86
CA ASP A 290 23.93 4.97 -42.74
C ASP A 290 22.64 4.20 -43.07
N VAL A 291 21.99 3.62 -42.07
CA VAL A 291 20.75 2.84 -42.26
C VAL A 291 19.58 3.56 -41.61
N ILE A 292 18.55 3.86 -42.42
CA ILE A 292 17.31 4.46 -41.96
C ILE A 292 16.25 3.36 -41.85
N LEU A 293 15.71 3.17 -40.65
CA LEU A 293 14.68 2.19 -40.35
C LEU A 293 13.51 2.88 -39.63
N GLN A 294 12.30 2.40 -39.90
CA GLN A 294 11.13 2.66 -39.07
C GLN A 294 10.79 1.41 -38.28
N CYS A 295 10.63 1.58 -36.98
CA CYS A 295 10.29 0.53 -36.03
C CYS A 295 9.00 0.91 -35.30
N GLU A 296 8.05 -0.02 -35.26
CA GLU A 296 6.84 0.13 -34.44
C GLU A 296 7.21 0.22 -32.94
N HIS A 297 8.11 -0.67 -32.49
CA HIS A 297 8.58 -0.73 -31.11
C HIS A 297 9.94 -0.04 -30.93
N ILE A 298 10.03 1.26 -31.27
CA ILE A 298 11.30 2.01 -31.30
C ILE A 298 12.08 1.96 -29.97
N PHE A 299 11.41 2.16 -28.83
CA PHE A 299 12.05 2.17 -27.52
C PHE A 299 12.67 0.82 -27.17
N GLU A 300 11.98 -0.28 -27.52
CA GLU A 300 12.48 -1.65 -27.32
C GLU A 300 13.68 -1.93 -28.22
N THR A 301 13.54 -1.68 -29.53
CA THR A 301 14.54 -1.98 -30.55
C THR A 301 15.83 -1.18 -30.32
N VAL A 302 15.72 0.13 -30.07
CA VAL A 302 16.90 0.97 -29.82
C VAL A 302 17.57 0.57 -28.50
N THR A 303 16.80 0.33 -27.43
CA THR A 303 17.38 -0.07 -26.14
C THR A 303 18.14 -1.39 -26.26
N LYS A 304 17.57 -2.39 -26.92
CA LYS A 304 18.24 -3.68 -27.14
C LYS A 304 19.49 -3.54 -27.98
N LEU A 305 19.43 -2.76 -29.06
CA LEU A 305 20.60 -2.46 -29.88
C LEU A 305 21.69 -1.76 -29.07
N CYS A 306 21.34 -0.82 -28.18
CA CYS A 306 22.30 -0.10 -27.35
C CYS A 306 22.97 -0.99 -26.29
N ILE A 307 22.20 -1.91 -25.70
CA ILE A 307 22.72 -2.87 -24.73
C ILE A 307 23.68 -3.85 -25.41
N LEU A 308 23.30 -4.39 -26.57
CA LEU A 308 24.14 -5.33 -27.33
C LEU A 308 25.40 -4.66 -27.88
N ALA A 309 25.29 -3.42 -28.38
CA ALA A 309 26.43 -2.68 -28.91
C ALA A 309 27.29 -2.02 -27.82
N ASN A 310 26.87 -2.08 -26.55
CA ASN A 310 27.48 -1.37 -25.42
C ASN A 310 27.77 0.13 -25.69
N LYS A 311 26.86 0.79 -26.43
CA LYS A 311 27.03 2.15 -26.99
C LYS A 311 25.90 3.10 -26.56
N GLN A 312 25.53 3.04 -25.29
CA GLN A 312 24.41 3.81 -24.72
C GLN A 312 24.61 5.33 -24.82
N SER A 313 25.85 5.81 -24.68
CA SER A 313 26.21 7.23 -24.78
C SER A 313 26.19 7.79 -26.21
N LEU A 314 26.10 6.92 -27.22
CA LEU A 314 26.10 7.32 -28.63
C LEU A 314 24.70 7.47 -29.22
N VAL A 315 23.66 7.38 -28.39
CA VAL A 315 22.28 7.64 -28.83
C VAL A 315 21.97 9.13 -28.75
N LYS A 316 21.60 9.71 -29.88
CA LYS A 316 21.22 11.13 -29.97
C LYS A 316 19.73 11.26 -30.32
N VAL A 317 18.98 11.90 -29.44
CA VAL A 317 17.62 12.33 -29.73
C VAL A 317 17.66 13.75 -30.28
N VAL A 318 17.33 13.90 -31.56
CA VAL A 318 17.50 15.16 -32.31
C VAL A 318 16.16 15.84 -32.49
N LYS A 319 16.16 17.19 -32.40
CA LYS A 319 14.99 18.04 -32.64
C LYS A 319 15.12 18.73 -34.00
N GLY A 320 14.05 18.74 -34.79
CA GLY A 320 14.00 19.44 -36.07
C GLY A 320 14.61 18.65 -37.23
N SER A 321 15.94 18.52 -37.30
CA SER A 321 16.59 17.89 -38.45
C SER A 321 17.76 16.98 -38.09
N LEU A 322 17.91 15.87 -38.80
CA LEU A 322 18.98 14.89 -38.66
C LEU A 322 19.76 14.72 -39.97
N ARG A 323 21.09 14.77 -39.89
CA ARG A 323 21.97 14.46 -41.03
C ARG A 323 22.37 12.99 -41.02
N PHE A 324 22.38 12.36 -42.20
CA PHE A 324 22.77 10.97 -42.39
C PHE A 324 23.58 10.81 -43.67
N ARG A 325 24.40 9.76 -43.76
CA ARG A 325 25.28 9.50 -44.91
C ARG A 325 24.65 8.52 -45.90
N VAL A 326 24.59 8.94 -47.16
CA VAL A 326 23.97 8.19 -48.26
C VAL A 326 24.93 7.10 -48.82
N GLY A 327 26.24 7.27 -48.59
CA GLY A 327 27.34 6.46 -49.12
C GLY A 327 28.02 7.15 -50.29
N SER A 328 29.34 6.93 -50.46
CA SER A 328 30.21 7.66 -51.41
C SER A 328 30.41 9.15 -51.03
N GLY A 329 30.42 9.47 -49.74
CA GLY A 329 30.69 10.82 -49.22
C GLY A 329 29.52 11.81 -49.28
N LYS A 330 28.36 11.43 -49.84
CA LYS A 330 27.17 12.31 -49.90
C LYS A 330 26.38 12.28 -48.58
N GLU A 331 26.04 13.45 -48.07
CA GLU A 331 25.16 13.62 -46.90
C GLU A 331 23.73 13.96 -47.32
N GLY A 332 22.75 13.39 -46.63
CA GLY A 332 21.33 13.72 -46.73
C GLY A 332 20.82 14.32 -45.43
N THR A 333 19.79 15.15 -45.54
CA THR A 333 19.12 15.77 -44.38
C THR A 333 17.69 15.25 -44.28
N MET A 334 17.30 14.88 -43.06
CA MET A 334 15.96 14.47 -42.70
C MET A 334 15.35 15.52 -41.78
N VAL A 335 14.15 16.00 -42.09
CA VAL A 335 13.42 17.02 -41.34
C VAL A 335 12.19 16.38 -40.71
N PHE A 336 12.00 16.59 -39.41
CA PHE A 336 10.89 16.08 -38.64
C PHE A 336 9.88 17.20 -38.41
N THR A 337 8.65 16.98 -38.84
CA THR A 337 7.55 17.94 -38.72
C THR A 337 6.32 17.27 -38.12
N VAL A 338 5.38 18.09 -37.64
CA VAL A 338 4.12 17.63 -37.07
C VAL A 338 2.99 17.94 -38.06
N GLY A 339 2.12 16.97 -38.33
CA GLY A 339 1.03 17.12 -39.31
C GLY A 339 -0.11 16.15 -39.06
N PRO A 340 -1.22 16.23 -39.83
CA PRO A 340 -2.45 15.51 -39.55
C PRO A 340 -2.33 13.98 -39.74
N GLU A 341 -1.48 13.53 -40.65
CA GLU A 341 -1.26 12.11 -40.95
C GLU A 341 0.24 11.76 -40.94
N PRO A 342 0.62 10.56 -40.47
CA PRO A 342 2.01 10.15 -40.45
C PRO A 342 2.46 9.76 -41.86
N GLN A 343 3.41 10.51 -42.43
CA GLN A 343 3.94 10.24 -43.76
C GLN A 343 5.45 10.51 -43.85
N VAL A 344 6.12 9.70 -44.66
CA VAL A 344 7.55 9.85 -44.98
C VAL A 344 7.69 10.04 -46.47
N PHE A 345 8.14 11.22 -46.89
CA PHE A 345 8.29 11.55 -48.31
C PHE A 345 9.49 12.46 -48.57
N LYS A 346 9.94 12.47 -49.82
CA LYS A 346 11.01 13.37 -50.28
C LYS A 346 10.38 14.69 -50.71
N ASP A 347 10.83 15.79 -50.13
CA ASP A 347 10.35 17.11 -50.50
C ASP A 347 10.94 17.56 -51.86
N LYS A 348 10.46 18.70 -52.37
CA LYS A 348 10.95 19.28 -53.63
C LYS A 348 12.42 19.74 -53.54
N THR A 349 12.95 19.94 -52.34
CA THR A 349 14.35 20.34 -52.10
C THR A 349 15.31 19.13 -52.04
N GLY A 350 14.76 17.91 -52.08
CA GLY A 350 15.49 16.67 -52.02
C GLY A 350 15.76 16.14 -50.60
N GLN A 351 15.27 16.82 -49.57
CA GLN A 351 15.33 16.43 -48.17
C GLN A 351 14.22 15.42 -47.82
N LEU A 352 14.49 14.56 -46.82
CA LEU A 352 13.52 13.59 -46.35
C LEU A 352 12.64 14.23 -45.27
N THR A 353 11.35 14.42 -45.53
CA THR A 353 10.42 14.93 -44.53
C THR A 353 9.68 13.78 -43.87
N VAL A 354 9.73 13.73 -42.55
CA VAL A 354 9.01 12.78 -41.70
C VAL A 354 7.96 13.57 -40.93
N VAL A 355 6.70 13.33 -41.25
CA VAL A 355 5.55 13.94 -40.58
C VAL A 355 5.08 12.97 -39.50
N SER A 356 5.04 13.43 -38.25
CA SER A 356 4.43 12.72 -37.13
C SER A 356 3.10 13.36 -36.76
N THR A 357 2.17 12.59 -36.24
CA THR A 357 0.88 13.13 -35.79
C THR A 357 1.01 13.82 -34.43
N PRO A 358 0.42 15.02 -34.24
CA PRO A 358 0.39 15.67 -32.94
C PRO A 358 -0.39 14.78 -31.99
N ARG A 359 0.20 14.47 -30.84
CA ARG A 359 -0.52 13.77 -29.79
C ARG A 359 -1.43 14.75 -29.08
N LYS A 360 -2.70 14.35 -28.91
CA LYS A 360 -3.61 15.02 -27.97
C LYS A 360 -3.03 14.81 -26.57
N SER A 361 -2.62 15.91 -25.95
CA SER A 361 -2.07 15.99 -24.59
C SER A 361 -3.02 15.41 -23.55
#